data_AF-A0A7J7LBF4-F1
#
_entry.id   AF-A0A7J7LBF4-F1
#
_cell.length_a   1.000
_cell.length_b   1.000
_cell.length_c   1.000
_cell.angle_alpha   90.00
_cell.angle_beta   90.00
_cell.angle_gamma   90.00
#
_symmetry.space_group_name_H-M   'P 1'
#
loop_
_entity.id
_entity.type
_entity.pdbx_description
1 polymer ?
#
loop_
_entity_poly.entity_id
_entity_poly.type
_entity_poly.pdbx_seq_one_letter_code
_entity_poly.pdbx_strand_id
1 'polypeptide(L)'
;MGSNTNSVSSSRSALPKLNSLEKSIQQPVFITSDYMKEEVKLEKKVDQILQNLRRSQEVEYKMAKDKLYAQKDFIVGLYQQLDAKRSELARSVSATVSCDVDELLTNVSNRVDQIRQEDSRLNVMAEVGKGFGRTPRDILEDYFDLHIED
;
A
#
# COMPACT_ATOMS: atom_id res chain seq x y z
N MET A 1 86.25 -64.97 -4.31
CA MET A 1 85.73 -63.59 -4.25
C MET A 1 85.19 -63.23 -5.62
N GLY A 2 83.95 -62.74 -5.69
CA GLY A 2 83.43 -61.95 -6.82
C GLY A 2 82.58 -62.67 -7.87
N SER A 3 81.25 -62.50 -7.73
CA SER A 3 80.25 -62.22 -8.80
C SER A 3 79.94 -63.34 -9.83
N ASN A 4 78.74 -63.53 -10.41
CA ASN A 4 77.47 -62.82 -10.38
C ASN A 4 76.36 -63.74 -10.97
N THR A 5 75.13 -63.59 -10.45
CA THR A 5 73.78 -63.61 -11.08
C THR A 5 73.28 -64.68 -12.07
N ASN A 6 72.18 -65.32 -11.63
CA ASN A 6 70.86 -65.52 -12.26
C ASN A 6 70.71 -66.11 -13.68
N SER A 7 69.91 -67.19 -13.78
CA SER A 7 68.51 -67.11 -14.26
C SER A 7 67.89 -68.52 -14.37
N VAL A 8 66.70 -68.71 -13.81
CA VAL A 8 65.81 -69.84 -14.15
C VAL A 8 64.47 -69.28 -14.56
N SER A 9 64.11 -69.58 -15.80
CA SER A 9 62.80 -69.46 -16.42
C SER A 9 61.87 -70.59 -15.95
N SER A 10 60.59 -70.31 -15.72
CA SER A 10 59.54 -71.26 -16.11
C SER A 10 58.17 -70.59 -16.24
N SER A 11 57.54 -70.88 -17.38
CA SER A 11 56.35 -70.26 -17.95
C SER A 11 55.04 -70.76 -17.32
N ARG A 12 53.99 -69.92 -17.32
CA ARG A 12 52.62 -70.36 -17.67
C ARG A 12 51.73 -69.19 -18.08
N SER A 13 50.91 -69.48 -19.08
CA SER A 13 50.17 -68.57 -19.95
C SER A 13 48.70 -68.35 -19.54
N ALA A 14 48.20 -67.17 -19.93
CA ALA A 14 46.83 -66.79 -20.34
C ALA A 14 45.69 -66.70 -19.28
N LEU A 15 45.19 -65.47 -19.06
CA LEU A 15 43.91 -64.94 -19.59
C LEU A 15 43.75 -63.42 -19.29
N PRO A 16 43.01 -62.64 -20.11
CA PRO A 16 43.04 -61.18 -20.12
C PRO A 16 41.89 -60.48 -19.34
N LYS A 17 42.25 -59.31 -18.80
CA LYS A 17 41.47 -58.07 -18.52
C LYS A 17 39.93 -58.19 -18.38
N LEU A 18 39.45 -58.02 -17.14
CA LEU A 18 38.11 -57.46 -16.90
C LEU A 18 38.24 -55.94 -16.77
N ASN A 19 37.64 -55.24 -17.71
CA ASN A 19 37.69 -53.80 -17.89
C ASN A 19 36.98 -53.03 -16.76
N SER A 20 37.51 -51.83 -16.50
CA SER A 20 36.92 -50.64 -15.89
C SER A 20 35.64 -50.83 -15.06
N LEU A 21 35.81 -50.86 -13.75
CA LEU A 21 34.85 -50.25 -12.83
C LEU A 21 35.26 -48.79 -12.56
N GLU A 22 35.49 -48.02 -13.61
CA GLU A 22 35.26 -46.57 -13.56
C GLU A 22 33.75 -46.39 -13.72
N LYS A 23 33.02 -46.77 -12.65
CA LYS A 23 31.65 -46.32 -12.46
C LYS A 23 31.80 -44.83 -12.19
N SER A 24 31.78 -44.07 -13.29
CA SER A 24 31.49 -42.65 -13.32
C SER A 24 30.29 -42.43 -12.39
N ILE A 25 30.57 -42.04 -11.15
CA ILE A 25 29.57 -41.45 -10.29
C ILE A 25 29.36 -40.07 -10.91
N GLN A 26 28.51 -40.00 -11.93
CA GLN A 26 27.84 -38.75 -12.26
C GLN A 26 27.03 -38.40 -11.02
N GLN A 27 27.60 -37.52 -10.20
CA GLN A 27 26.82 -36.79 -9.21
C GLN A 27 25.67 -36.11 -9.97
N PRO A 28 24.42 -36.15 -9.46
CA PRO A 28 23.33 -35.44 -10.09
C PRO A 28 23.54 -33.94 -9.85
N VAL A 29 24.29 -33.31 -10.73
CA VAL A 29 24.49 -31.87 -10.72
C VAL A 29 23.52 -31.25 -11.74
N PHE A 30 22.84 -30.17 -11.33
CA PHE A 30 22.24 -29.12 -12.16
C PHE A 30 20.72 -29.02 -12.38
N ILE A 31 19.84 -29.77 -11.71
CA ILE A 31 18.39 -29.39 -11.74
C ILE A 31 18.04 -28.37 -10.64
N THR A 32 18.77 -28.38 -9.52
CA THR A 32 18.46 -27.55 -8.34
C THR A 32 19.06 -26.14 -8.40
N SER A 33 20.17 -25.91 -9.12
CA SER A 33 20.88 -24.62 -9.12
C SER A 33 20.09 -23.50 -9.80
N ASP A 34 19.48 -23.79 -10.95
CA ASP A 34 18.71 -22.80 -11.70
C ASP A 34 17.35 -22.55 -11.06
N TYR A 35 16.73 -23.59 -10.50
CA TYR A 35 15.52 -23.48 -9.70
C TYR A 35 15.73 -22.54 -8.50
N MET A 36 16.77 -22.75 -7.69
CA MET A 36 17.04 -21.92 -6.51
C MET A 36 17.32 -20.45 -6.88
N LYS A 37 18.02 -20.21 -8.00
CA LYS A 37 18.23 -18.84 -8.49
C LYS A 37 16.92 -18.19 -8.92
N GLU A 38 16.06 -18.93 -9.60
CA GLU A 38 14.77 -18.41 -10.07
C GLU A 38 13.80 -18.19 -8.92
N GLU A 39 13.80 -19.07 -7.91
CA GLU A 39 13.07 -18.90 -6.65
C GLU A 39 13.46 -17.60 -5.93
N VAL A 40 14.76 -17.35 -5.75
CA VAL A 40 15.26 -16.11 -5.14
C VAL A 40 14.86 -14.86 -5.97
N LYS A 41 14.84 -14.95 -7.30
CA LYS A 41 14.36 -13.83 -8.14
C LYS A 41 12.85 -13.61 -7.98
N LEU A 42 12.06 -14.67 -7.93
CA LEU A 42 10.62 -14.59 -7.72
C LEU A 42 10.30 -14.00 -6.35
N GLU A 43 11.02 -14.42 -5.30
CA GLU A 43 10.88 -13.87 -3.95
C GLU A 43 11.16 -12.36 -3.93
N LYS A 44 12.29 -11.92 -4.51
CA LYS A 44 12.59 -10.48 -4.65
C LYS A 44 11.51 -9.71 -5.43
N LYS A 45 10.93 -10.32 -6.47
CA LYS A 45 9.85 -9.71 -7.24
C LYS A 45 8.58 -9.57 -6.40
N VAL A 46 8.22 -10.60 -5.64
CA VAL A 46 7.08 -10.56 -4.70
C VAL A 46 7.30 -9.47 -3.66
N ASP A 47 8.47 -9.42 -3.04
CA ASP A 47 8.82 -8.39 -2.06
C ASP A 47 8.70 -6.98 -2.65
N GLN A 48 9.21 -6.77 -3.87
CA GLN A 48 9.11 -5.49 -4.53
C GLN A 48 7.65 -5.08 -4.81
N ILE A 49 6.81 -6.02 -5.24
CA ILE A 49 5.37 -5.79 -5.46
C ILE A 49 4.70 -5.39 -4.14
N LEU A 50 4.95 -6.13 -3.05
CA LEU A 50 4.36 -5.85 -1.74
C LEU A 50 4.84 -4.50 -1.18
N GLN A 51 6.11 -4.16 -1.34
CA GLN A 51 6.64 -2.84 -0.94
C GLN A 51 6.00 -1.69 -1.72
N ASN A 52 5.76 -1.88 -3.02
CA ASN A 52 5.08 -0.89 -3.84
C ASN A 52 3.61 -0.73 -3.43
N LEU A 53 2.90 -1.84 -3.22
CA LEU A 53 1.52 -1.83 -2.73
C LEU A 53 1.41 -1.09 -1.38
N ARG A 54 2.28 -1.43 -0.42
CA ARG A 54 2.33 -0.77 0.88
C ARG A 54 2.54 0.74 0.74
N ARG A 55 3.52 1.16 -0.06
CA ARG A 55 3.79 2.59 -0.28
C ARG A 55 2.58 3.31 -0.91
N SER A 56 1.92 2.70 -1.89
CA SER A 56 0.70 3.25 -2.49
C SER A 56 -0.38 3.48 -1.44
N GLN A 57 -0.66 2.45 -0.64
CA GLN A 57 -1.68 2.51 0.40
C GLN A 57 -1.35 3.50 1.52
N GLU A 58 -0.07 3.67 1.87
CA GLU A 58 0.37 4.68 2.84
C GLU A 58 0.14 6.10 2.30
N VAL A 59 0.36 6.34 1.00
CA VAL A 59 0.07 7.63 0.35
C VAL A 59 -1.44 7.89 0.29
N GLU A 60 -2.23 6.91 -0.15
CA GLU A 60 -3.70 6.97 -0.18
C GLU A 60 -4.26 7.27 1.21
N TYR A 61 -3.81 6.54 2.23
CA TYR A 61 -4.23 6.73 3.62
C TYR A 61 -3.88 8.14 4.11
N LYS A 62 -2.67 8.62 3.85
CA LYS A 62 -2.25 9.96 4.27
C LYS A 62 -3.12 11.03 3.62
N MET A 63 -3.35 10.94 2.31
CA MET A 63 -4.21 11.86 1.58
C MET A 63 -5.64 11.83 2.12
N ALA A 64 -6.20 10.63 2.33
CA ALA A 64 -7.54 10.48 2.90
C ALA A 64 -7.64 11.13 4.26
N LYS A 65 -6.67 10.85 5.13
CA LYS A 65 -6.58 11.44 6.47
C LYS A 65 -6.55 12.96 6.39
N ASP A 66 -5.63 13.53 5.62
CA ASP A 66 -5.46 14.99 5.55
C ASP A 66 -6.75 15.68 5.06
N LYS A 67 -7.40 15.13 4.03
CA LYS A 67 -8.67 15.66 3.47
C LYS A 67 -9.84 15.51 4.44
N LEU A 68 -10.00 14.35 5.08
CA LEU A 68 -11.08 14.11 6.05
C LEU A 68 -10.94 14.98 7.30
N TYR A 69 -9.72 15.16 7.81
CA TYR A 69 -9.49 16.06 8.95
C TYR A 69 -9.72 17.53 8.59
N ALA A 70 -9.30 17.97 7.40
CA ALA A 70 -9.60 19.32 6.92
C ALA A 70 -11.12 19.56 6.81
N GLN A 71 -11.88 18.60 6.29
CA GLN A 71 -13.34 18.68 6.23
C GLN A 71 -13.97 18.73 7.64
N LYS A 72 -13.49 17.90 8.57
CA LYS A 72 -13.95 17.92 9.97
C LYS A 72 -13.65 19.27 10.64
N ASP A 73 -12.47 19.83 10.43
CA ASP A 73 -12.11 21.14 11.00
C ASP A 73 -12.95 22.28 10.40
N PHE A 74 -13.27 22.19 9.10
CA PHE A 74 -14.18 23.13 8.44
C PHE A 74 -15.58 23.10 9.06
N ILE A 75 -16.16 21.90 9.25
CA ILE A 75 -17.46 21.71 9.89
C ILE A 75 -17.46 22.26 11.33
N VAL A 76 -16.42 21.96 12.11
CA VAL A 76 -16.29 22.50 13.48
C VAL A 76 -16.22 24.03 13.46
N GLY A 77 -15.50 24.63 12.50
CA GLY A 77 -15.46 26.08 12.32
C GLY A 77 -16.84 26.68 12.01
N LEU A 78 -17.67 25.97 11.24
CA LEU A 78 -19.06 26.39 10.97
C LEU A 78 -19.92 26.36 12.24
N TYR A 79 -19.78 25.33 13.08
CA TYR A 79 -20.47 25.27 14.37
C TYR A 79 -20.07 26.44 15.29
N GLN A 80 -18.77 26.75 15.38
CA GLN A 80 -18.30 27.88 16.19
C GLN A 80 -18.90 29.22 15.71
N GLN A 81 -18.97 29.43 14.39
CA GLN A 81 -19.60 30.62 13.81
C GLN A 81 -21.10 30.66 14.07
N LEU A 82 -21.78 29.51 14.05
CA LEU A 82 -23.20 29.41 14.37
C LEU A 82 -23.47 29.85 15.82
N ASP A 83 -22.66 29.38 16.77
CA ASP A 83 -22.80 29.73 18.17
C ASP A 83 -22.55 31.23 18.42
N ALA A 84 -21.57 31.82 17.73
CA ALA A 84 -21.34 33.27 17.78
C ALA A 84 -22.56 34.06 17.27
N LYS A 85 -23.12 33.68 16.11
CA LYS A 85 -24.32 34.33 15.53
C LYS A 85 -25.55 34.18 16.43
N ARG A 86 -25.74 33.02 17.06
CA ARG A 86 -26.83 32.80 18.02
C ARG A 86 -26.71 33.70 19.25
N SER A 87 -25.48 33.86 19.75
CA SER A 87 -25.20 34.76 20.89
C SER A 87 -25.46 36.22 20.54
N GLU A 88 -25.14 36.63 19.32
CA GLU A 88 -25.45 37.96 18.79
C GLU A 88 -26.95 38.19 18.64
N LEU A 89 -27.66 37.26 18.01
CA LEU A 89 -29.11 37.31 17.87
C LEU A 89 -29.82 37.44 19.23
N ALA A 90 -29.41 36.65 20.23
CA ALA A 90 -29.95 36.73 21.59
C ALA A 90 -29.78 38.13 22.21
N ARG A 91 -28.65 38.79 21.92
CA ARG A 91 -28.37 40.16 22.38
C ARG A 91 -29.24 41.19 21.65
N SER A 92 -29.40 41.06 20.34
CA SER A 92 -30.17 42.00 19.50
C SER A 92 -31.67 41.94 19.81
N VAL A 93 -32.22 40.75 20.05
CA VAL A 93 -33.61 40.57 20.47
C VAL A 93 -33.87 41.26 21.83
N SER A 94 -32.91 41.17 22.76
CA SER A 94 -33.00 41.86 24.07
C SER A 94 -32.93 43.40 23.95
N ALA A 95 -32.25 43.91 22.92
CA ALA A 95 -32.02 45.35 22.72
C ALA A 95 -33.13 46.09 21.94
N THR A 96 -34.23 45.43 21.54
CA THR A 96 -35.37 46.03 20.80
C THR A 96 -34.99 46.76 19.49
N VAL A 97 -33.94 46.32 18.79
CA VAL A 97 -33.58 46.83 17.46
C VAL A 97 -34.16 45.90 16.39
N SER A 98 -35.29 46.28 15.80
CA SER A 98 -36.06 45.39 14.90
C SER A 98 -35.46 45.18 13.51
N CYS A 99 -34.65 46.11 12.99
CA CYS A 99 -34.15 46.02 11.60
C CYS A 99 -33.09 44.93 11.38
N ASP A 100 -32.37 44.52 12.43
CA ASP A 100 -31.18 43.64 12.31
C ASP A 100 -31.49 42.17 12.63
N VAL A 101 -32.65 41.91 13.25
CA VAL A 101 -33.03 40.57 13.73
C VAL A 101 -33.35 39.61 12.59
N ASP A 102 -34.04 40.08 11.54
CA ASP A 102 -34.42 39.25 10.38
C ASP A 102 -33.19 38.82 9.56
N GLU A 103 -32.20 39.72 9.41
CA GLU A 103 -30.92 39.40 8.77
C GLU A 103 -30.13 38.38 9.60
N LEU A 104 -30.07 38.56 10.93
CA LEU A 104 -29.42 37.61 11.84
C LEU A 104 -30.09 36.23 11.81
N LEU A 105 -31.43 36.15 11.76
CA LEU A 105 -32.17 34.90 11.62
C LEU A 105 -31.86 34.18 10.29
N THR A 106 -31.81 34.94 9.20
CA THR A 106 -31.43 34.42 7.88
C THR A 106 -29.99 33.89 7.91
N ASN A 107 -29.07 34.63 8.52
CA ASN A 107 -27.67 34.26 8.66
C ASN A 107 -27.44 33.01 9.53
N VAL A 108 -28.28 32.80 10.56
CA VAL A 108 -28.29 31.58 11.37
C VAL A 108 -28.81 30.40 10.56
N SER A 109 -29.93 30.56 9.86
CA SER A 109 -30.55 29.51 9.04
C SER A 109 -29.61 29.04 7.92
N ASN A 110 -29.03 29.97 7.18
CA ASN A 110 -28.04 29.67 6.13
C ASN A 110 -26.83 28.91 6.67
N ARG A 111 -26.38 29.22 7.90
CA ARG A 111 -25.25 28.52 8.52
C ARG A 111 -25.63 27.08 8.91
N VAL A 112 -26.85 26.85 9.38
CA VAL A 112 -27.36 25.49 9.66
C VAL A 112 -27.43 24.66 8.38
N ASP A 113 -27.93 25.23 7.29
CA ASP A 113 -28.01 24.52 6.01
C ASP A 113 -26.63 24.20 5.45
N GLN A 114 -25.67 25.12 5.57
CA GLN A 114 -24.29 24.85 5.17
C GLN A 114 -23.67 23.71 6.00
N ILE A 115 -23.90 23.66 7.32
CA ILE A 115 -23.41 22.55 8.15
C ILE A 115 -23.97 21.21 7.66
N ARG A 116 -25.28 21.14 7.37
CA ARG A 116 -25.92 19.91 6.86
C ARG A 116 -25.37 19.47 5.52
N GLN A 117 -25.06 20.42 4.64
CA GLN A 117 -24.42 20.15 3.36
C GLN A 117 -23.02 19.57 3.54
N GLU A 118 -22.20 20.17 4.42
CA GLU A 118 -20.83 19.72 4.65
C GLU A 118 -20.74 18.39 5.42
N ASP A 119 -21.70 18.11 6.31
CA ASP A 119 -21.86 16.78 6.93
C ASP A 119 -22.22 15.73 5.88
N SER A 120 -23.10 16.07 4.94
CA SER A 120 -23.44 15.18 3.81
C SER A 120 -22.23 14.93 2.92
N ARG A 121 -21.43 15.97 2.64
CA ARG A 121 -20.17 15.85 1.91
C ARG A 121 -19.18 14.91 2.63
N LEU A 122 -19.03 15.03 3.95
CA LEU A 122 -18.18 14.15 4.72
C LEU A 122 -18.61 12.68 4.61
N ASN A 123 -19.93 12.42 4.57
CA ASN A 123 -20.47 11.07 4.36
C ASN A 123 -20.11 10.52 2.96
N VAL A 124 -20.14 11.36 1.93
CA VAL A 124 -19.69 10.94 0.58
C VAL A 124 -18.19 10.64 0.59
N MET A 125 -17.38 11.51 1.20
CA MET A 125 -15.94 11.30 1.32
C MET A 125 -15.59 10.01 2.07
N ALA A 126 -16.43 9.54 2.99
CA ALA A 126 -16.21 8.32 3.77
C ALA A 126 -16.19 7.03 2.92
N GLU A 127 -16.64 7.09 1.67
CA GLU A 127 -16.57 5.96 0.73
C GLU A 127 -15.12 5.44 0.52
N VAL A 128 -14.11 6.31 0.68
CA VAL A 128 -12.68 5.91 0.63
C VAL A 128 -12.30 4.89 1.70
N GLY A 129 -13.11 4.71 2.76
CA GLY A 129 -12.93 3.65 3.75
C GLY A 129 -13.01 2.24 3.15
N LYS A 130 -13.58 2.07 1.95
CA LYS A 130 -13.60 0.81 1.19
C LYS A 130 -12.30 0.57 0.40
N GLY A 131 -11.38 1.54 0.40
CA GLY A 131 -10.16 1.60 -0.40
C GLY A 131 -10.34 2.42 -1.68
N PHE A 132 -9.27 3.10 -2.12
CA PHE A 132 -9.31 4.01 -3.27
C PHE A 132 -9.66 3.26 -4.56
N GLY A 133 -9.12 2.06 -4.77
CA GLY A 133 -9.46 1.22 -5.92
C GLY A 133 -10.92 0.74 -5.99
N ARG A 134 -11.71 0.96 -4.92
CA ARG A 134 -13.16 0.66 -4.87
C ARG A 134 -14.02 1.92 -4.78
N THR A 135 -13.39 3.09 -4.69
CA THR A 135 -14.10 4.36 -4.59
C THR A 135 -14.45 4.85 -5.99
N PRO A 136 -15.69 5.32 -6.21
CA PRO A 136 -16.06 5.99 -7.46
C PRO A 136 -15.08 7.10 -7.85
N ARG A 137 -14.75 7.20 -9.14
CA ARG A 137 -13.73 8.14 -9.65
C ARG A 137 -14.10 9.60 -9.37
N ASP A 138 -15.36 9.95 -9.55
CA ASP A 138 -15.92 11.27 -9.25
C ASP A 138 -15.62 11.71 -7.81
N ILE A 139 -15.78 10.80 -6.83
CA ILE A 139 -15.46 11.09 -5.42
C ILE A 139 -13.96 11.35 -5.24
N LEU A 140 -13.10 10.58 -5.91
CA LEU A 140 -11.64 10.74 -5.84
C LEU A 140 -11.17 12.05 -6.47
N GLU A 141 -11.78 12.45 -7.59
CA GLU A 141 -11.49 13.70 -8.27
C GLU A 141 -11.97 14.92 -7.46
N ASP A 142 -13.24 14.92 -7.05
CA ASP A 142 -13.89 16.07 -6.42
C ASP A 142 -13.39 16.38 -5.00
N TYR A 143 -12.93 15.36 -4.27
CA TYR A 143 -12.61 15.50 -2.84
C TYR A 143 -11.16 15.16 -2.47
N PHE A 144 -10.46 14.40 -3.31
CA PHE A 144 -9.09 13.96 -3.04
C PHE A 144 -8.07 14.45 -4.09
N ASP A 145 -8.49 15.27 -5.05
CA ASP A 145 -7.66 15.83 -6.13
C ASP A 145 -6.93 14.76 -6.96
N LEU A 146 -7.50 13.56 -7.06
CA LEU A 146 -6.93 12.47 -7.84
C LEU A 146 -7.51 12.45 -9.24
N HIS A 147 -6.79 13.05 -10.19
CA HIS A 147 -7.11 12.91 -11.61
C HIS A 147 -6.57 11.57 -12.12
N ILE A 148 -7.48 10.66 -12.45
CA ILE A 148 -7.15 9.35 -13.01
C ILE A 148 -7.26 9.47 -14.53
N GLU A 149 -6.13 9.50 -15.23
CA GLU A 149 -6.10 9.39 -16.69
C GLU A 149 -6.65 8.01 -17.13
N ASP A 150 -7.44 8.00 -18.22
CA ASP A 150 -8.10 6.80 -18.78
C ASP A 150 -7.14 5.75 -19.36
#